data_AF-A0A6P7GXH3-F1
#
_entry.id   AF-A0A6P7GXH3-F1
#
_cell.length_a   1.000
_cell.length_b   1.000
_cell.length_c   1.000
_cell.angle_alpha   90.00
_cell.angle_beta   90.00
_cell.angle_gamma   90.00
#
_symmetry.space_group_name_H-M   'P 1'
#
loop_
_entity.id
_entity.type
_entity.pdbx_description
1 polymer ?
#
loop_
_entity_poly.entity_id
_entity_poly.type
_entity_poly.pdbx_seq_one_letter_code
_entity_poly.pdbx_strand_id
1 'polypeptide(L)'
;MQRNGNENNENRKSHRGRRGHEERRKRDGDPVPNISGSQNGRKRNRGSDPRPERGRGRGHGRGRGHGHYRVPGNHDNGRNDSGFVPERKHENESNRTRKPRQMGFKALDALMDNDNIEEIILDLNDGKKGFKTLLGSTLSTDMIVLVVKLLAKICDSAFNTSKTSVLQFAIESEFSKQVTHFVNSLAVQNSREKMSNKYFWKDTDDFWNNLIKISEHYHDLLPRTSCDFTVKLLKSVKFSIPPIEQCHSVHISDEIKNKVDSILEVVEKKQKELDTQIDIKKEKNFNLTLQEPPDDFREISVYPSTVEITTQKSPFLRPNIVKGPYPDINTYLDIQYRLYREDFVMPLRKGICG
;
A
#
# COMPACT_ATOMS: atom_id res chain seq x y z
N MET A 1 31.09 -71.96 20.59
CA MET A 1 32.13 -72.74 19.89
C MET A 1 32.61 -71.91 18.72
N GLN A 2 33.95 -71.76 18.64
CA GLN A 2 34.74 -71.19 17.54
C GLN A 2 34.54 -69.70 17.20
N ARG A 3 35.55 -68.92 16.85
CA ARG A 3 37.00 -68.82 17.13
C ARG A 3 37.48 -67.64 16.26
N ASN A 4 38.34 -66.79 16.81
CA ASN A 4 39.46 -66.07 16.14
C ASN A 4 39.11 -65.10 14.98
N GLY A 5 39.71 -63.94 14.81
CA GLY A 5 40.88 -63.27 15.41
C GLY A 5 41.06 -61.94 14.64
N ASN A 6 41.43 -60.86 15.31
CA ASN A 6 42.73 -60.17 15.25
C ASN A 6 43.46 -60.31 13.90
N GLU A 7 44.07 -59.29 13.28
CA GLU A 7 44.59 -58.02 13.78
C GLU A 7 45.16 -57.23 12.57
N ASN A 8 45.08 -55.89 12.66
CA ASN A 8 46.17 -54.93 12.43
C ASN A 8 47.09 -54.98 11.18
N ASN A 9 47.03 -53.87 10.44
CA ASN A 9 48.10 -52.86 10.25
C ASN A 9 48.76 -52.70 8.87
N GLU A 10 49.14 -51.44 8.65
CA GLU A 10 50.19 -50.92 7.76
C GLU A 10 49.84 -50.37 6.35
N ASN A 11 49.86 -49.04 6.30
CA ASN A 11 50.78 -48.22 5.49
C ASN A 11 50.86 -48.50 3.97
N ARG A 12 50.47 -47.50 3.16
CA ARG A 12 51.36 -46.92 2.14
C ARG A 12 50.82 -45.62 1.54
N LYS A 13 51.63 -44.58 1.70
CA LYS A 13 51.66 -43.34 0.91
C LYS A 13 51.80 -43.67 -0.59
N SER A 14 51.15 -42.90 -1.45
CA SER A 14 51.68 -42.58 -2.77
C SER A 14 51.65 -41.06 -3.00
N HIS A 15 52.85 -40.51 -3.07
CA HIS A 15 53.17 -39.23 -3.68
C HIS A 15 53.61 -39.51 -5.13
N ARG A 16 53.09 -38.74 -6.08
CA ARG A 16 53.72 -38.31 -7.35
C ARG A 16 52.75 -37.26 -7.93
N GLY A 17 53.04 -35.98 -8.10
CA GLY A 17 54.29 -35.24 -8.06
C GLY A 17 54.59 -34.65 -9.44
N ARG A 18 54.51 -33.31 -9.53
CA ARG A 18 55.33 -32.40 -10.37
C ARG A 18 55.12 -32.50 -11.89
N ARG A 19 55.29 -31.49 -12.74
CA ARG A 19 55.86 -30.10 -12.83
C ARG A 19 55.39 -29.62 -14.23
N GLY A 20 55.43 -28.37 -14.69
CA GLY A 20 56.08 -27.10 -14.36
C GLY A 20 55.64 -26.11 -15.48
N HIS A 21 55.42 -24.82 -15.18
CA HIS A 21 56.39 -23.72 -15.28
C HIS A 21 56.80 -23.31 -16.71
N GLU A 22 56.43 -22.08 -17.09
CA GLU A 22 57.30 -20.99 -17.59
C GLU A 22 56.40 -19.78 -17.93
N GLU A 23 56.41 -18.70 -17.15
CA GLU A 23 57.36 -17.57 -17.16
C GLU A 23 57.49 -16.83 -18.51
N ARG A 24 57.08 -15.55 -18.51
CA ARG A 24 57.97 -14.46 -18.92
C ARG A 24 57.61 -13.16 -18.22
N ARG A 25 58.60 -12.62 -17.52
CA ARG A 25 58.63 -11.32 -16.82
C ARG A 25 59.29 -10.26 -17.71
N LYS A 26 59.23 -9.01 -17.21
CA LYS A 26 60.20 -7.89 -17.31
C LYS A 26 60.03 -6.96 -18.53
N ARG A 27 60.19 -5.63 -18.47
CA ARG A 27 60.91 -4.71 -17.55
C ARG A 27 60.50 -3.23 -17.85
N ASP A 28 60.32 -2.38 -16.83
CA ASP A 28 61.18 -1.24 -16.37
C ASP A 28 61.07 0.09 -17.18
N GLY A 29 60.87 1.20 -16.44
CA GLY A 29 61.63 2.45 -16.66
C GLY A 29 60.87 3.75 -16.96
N ASP A 30 60.60 4.55 -15.93
CA ASP A 30 60.52 6.03 -15.96
C ASP A 30 61.86 6.64 -16.48
N PRO A 31 61.96 7.87 -17.05
CA PRO A 31 61.53 9.11 -16.38
C PRO A 31 61.06 10.33 -17.24
N VAL A 32 60.53 11.31 -16.51
CA VAL A 32 60.28 12.71 -16.87
C VAL A 32 61.53 13.40 -17.45
N PRO A 33 61.37 14.42 -18.32
CA PRO A 33 61.96 15.71 -17.98
C PRO A 33 61.00 16.90 -18.19
N ASN A 34 61.16 17.85 -17.27
CA ASN A 34 60.53 19.15 -17.18
C ASN A 34 61.42 20.16 -17.92
N ILE A 35 60.92 20.89 -18.93
CA ILE A 35 61.59 22.12 -19.42
C ILE A 35 60.55 23.20 -19.73
N SER A 36 60.72 24.30 -19.02
CA SER A 36 60.14 25.63 -19.17
C SER A 36 60.80 26.42 -20.30
N GLY A 37 60.09 27.43 -20.81
CA GLY A 37 60.67 28.52 -21.61
C GLY A 37 59.69 28.99 -22.70
N SER A 38 59.00 30.12 -22.50
CA SER A 38 59.32 31.42 -23.11
C SER A 38 58.81 31.49 -24.57
N GLN A 39 58.07 32.47 -25.08
CA GLN A 39 57.98 33.89 -24.77
C GLN A 39 56.93 34.52 -25.72
N ASN A 40 56.44 35.71 -25.36
CA ASN A 40 55.81 36.75 -26.21
C ASN A 40 54.39 36.45 -26.76
N GLY A 41 53.34 37.23 -26.51
CA GLY A 41 53.28 38.63 -26.10
C GLY A 41 52.79 39.49 -27.27
N ARG A 42 51.54 39.98 -27.22
CA ARG A 42 51.14 41.32 -27.68
C ARG A 42 49.72 41.68 -27.23
N LYS A 43 49.69 42.59 -26.26
CA LYS A 43 48.57 43.48 -25.86
C LYS A 43 48.05 44.27 -27.06
N ARG A 44 46.74 44.61 -27.07
CA ARG A 44 46.23 45.99 -27.19
C ARG A 44 44.87 46.17 -26.49
N ASN A 45 44.91 46.99 -25.44
CA ASN A 45 43.85 47.85 -24.85
C ASN A 45 43.17 48.72 -25.96
N ARG A 46 41.99 49.36 -25.84
CA ARG A 46 41.33 50.12 -24.75
C ARG A 46 39.99 50.71 -25.26
N GLY A 47 39.11 51.14 -24.34
CA GLY A 47 38.06 52.17 -24.54
C GLY A 47 36.66 51.62 -24.29
N SER A 48 35.96 51.81 -23.16
CA SER A 48 35.66 53.01 -22.35
C SER A 48 34.82 54.04 -23.10
N ASP A 49 33.48 54.01 -22.92
CA ASP A 49 32.69 55.21 -22.60
C ASP A 49 31.25 54.85 -22.14
N PRO A 50 30.79 55.40 -21.00
CA PRO A 50 29.40 55.47 -20.58
C PRO A 50 28.87 56.93 -20.62
N ARG A 51 27.55 57.14 -20.81
CA ARG A 51 26.68 58.29 -20.38
C ARG A 51 25.53 58.59 -21.39
N PRO A 52 24.54 59.46 -21.08
CA PRO A 52 23.90 59.77 -19.78
C PRO A 52 22.36 59.93 -19.85
N GLU A 53 21.79 60.17 -18.67
CA GLU A 53 20.47 60.69 -18.32
C GLU A 53 19.89 61.81 -19.22
N ARG A 54 18.55 61.79 -19.35
CA ARG A 54 17.73 63.00 -19.46
C ARG A 54 16.52 62.86 -18.53
N GLY A 55 16.55 63.58 -17.41
CA GLY A 55 15.35 63.95 -16.68
C GLY A 55 14.66 65.16 -17.34
N ARG A 56 13.34 65.14 -17.44
CA ARG A 56 12.47 66.33 -17.37
C ARG A 56 11.15 65.91 -16.72
N GLY A 57 10.94 66.37 -15.50
CA GLY A 57 9.68 66.22 -14.78
C GLY A 57 8.57 67.09 -15.37
N ARG A 58 7.32 66.74 -15.03
CA ARG A 58 6.15 67.62 -14.92
C ARG A 58 5.00 66.83 -14.29
N GLY A 59 4.37 67.40 -13.25
CA GLY A 59 2.95 67.19 -12.99
C GLY A 59 2.57 66.50 -11.67
N HIS A 60 2.43 67.30 -10.61
CA HIS A 60 1.58 67.01 -9.45
C HIS A 60 0.08 67.05 -9.79
N GLY A 61 -0.75 66.35 -8.99
CA GLY A 61 -2.17 66.66 -8.78
C GLY A 61 -3.11 65.47 -9.04
N ARG A 62 -3.58 64.74 -8.02
CA ARG A 62 -4.79 64.98 -7.17
C ARG A 62 -6.13 64.72 -7.88
N GLY A 63 -6.97 63.88 -7.24
CA GLY A 63 -8.44 63.86 -7.38
C GLY A 63 -8.96 62.61 -8.11
N ARG A 64 -9.50 61.58 -7.42
CA ARG A 64 -10.89 61.45 -6.92
C ARG A 64 -11.95 61.78 -7.98
N GLY A 65 -12.77 60.80 -8.35
CA GLY A 65 -14.03 61.04 -9.06
C GLY A 65 -14.65 59.79 -9.67
N HIS A 66 -15.50 59.11 -8.88
CA HIS A 66 -16.55 58.22 -9.37
C HIS A 66 -17.48 58.97 -10.35
N GLY A 67 -18.01 58.28 -11.36
CA GLY A 67 -19.03 58.84 -12.24
C GLY A 67 -19.60 57.81 -13.20
N HIS A 68 -20.51 56.96 -12.70
CA HIS A 68 -21.47 56.26 -13.54
C HIS A 68 -22.46 57.27 -14.13
N TYR A 69 -22.57 57.35 -15.45
CA TYR A 69 -23.82 57.77 -16.11
C TYR A 69 -24.05 56.91 -17.36
N ARG A 70 -25.16 56.17 -17.33
CA ARG A 70 -25.86 55.66 -18.51
C ARG A 70 -26.54 56.83 -19.21
N VAL A 71 -26.53 56.85 -20.54
CA VAL A 71 -27.61 57.46 -21.34
C VAL A 71 -27.94 56.50 -22.50
N PRO A 72 -29.24 56.23 -22.76
CA PRO A 72 -29.73 55.27 -23.73
C PRO A 72 -30.00 55.94 -25.10
N GLY A 73 -29.93 55.16 -26.18
CA GLY A 73 -30.25 55.63 -27.53
C GLY A 73 -30.89 54.52 -28.35
N ASN A 74 -32.22 54.57 -28.44
CA ASN A 74 -33.06 53.77 -29.30
C ASN A 74 -33.03 54.38 -30.72
N HIS A 75 -32.85 53.56 -31.76
CA HIS A 75 -33.24 53.89 -33.13
C HIS A 75 -33.75 52.63 -33.83
N ASP A 76 -35.08 52.62 -33.99
CA ASP A 76 -35.82 51.75 -34.89
C ASP A 76 -35.40 52.00 -36.34
N ASN A 77 -35.21 50.91 -37.11
CA ASN A 77 -35.77 50.82 -38.45
C ASN A 77 -35.76 49.37 -38.97
N GLY A 78 -36.96 48.84 -39.21
CA GLY A 78 -37.28 48.20 -40.49
C GLY A 78 -36.90 46.74 -40.70
N ARG A 79 -37.89 45.87 -40.46
CA ARG A 79 -38.33 44.75 -41.32
C ARG A 79 -37.24 43.81 -41.90
N ASN A 80 -37.21 42.58 -41.39
CA ASN A 80 -37.62 41.43 -42.21
C ASN A 80 -37.91 40.22 -41.33
N ASP A 81 -39.13 39.71 -41.52
CA ASP A 81 -39.67 38.47 -41.01
C ASP A 81 -39.02 37.29 -41.76
N SER A 82 -38.21 36.52 -41.05
CA SER A 82 -37.84 35.17 -41.44
C SER A 82 -37.57 34.38 -40.16
N GLY A 83 -38.45 33.43 -39.88
CA GLY A 83 -38.43 32.61 -38.66
C GLY A 83 -37.05 32.03 -38.34
N PHE A 84 -36.45 32.56 -37.28
CA PHE A 84 -35.30 31.94 -36.62
C PHE A 84 -35.84 30.88 -35.65
N VAL A 85 -35.86 29.63 -36.11
CA VAL A 85 -35.91 28.48 -35.20
C VAL A 85 -34.59 28.50 -34.42
N PRO A 86 -34.58 28.60 -33.08
CA PRO A 86 -33.33 28.53 -32.34
C PRO A 86 -32.79 27.11 -32.51
N GLU A 87 -31.77 27.00 -33.35
CA GLU A 87 -30.90 25.85 -33.45
C GLU A 87 -30.43 25.52 -32.03
N ARG A 88 -30.92 24.39 -31.49
CA ARG A 88 -30.45 23.86 -30.23
C ARG A 88 -28.94 23.81 -30.33
N LYS A 89 -28.25 24.62 -29.53
CA LYS A 89 -26.84 24.38 -29.22
C LYS A 89 -26.79 22.95 -28.71
N HIS A 90 -26.36 22.05 -29.59
CA HIS A 90 -25.81 20.78 -29.19
C HIS A 90 -24.61 21.16 -28.34
N GLU A 91 -24.84 21.25 -27.03
CA GLU A 91 -23.79 21.17 -26.05
C GLU A 91 -23.05 19.88 -26.41
N ASN A 92 -21.84 20.06 -26.92
CA ASN A 92 -20.84 19.01 -26.95
C ASN A 92 -20.65 18.57 -25.50
N GLU A 93 -21.49 17.63 -25.04
CA GLU A 93 -21.18 16.65 -24.00
C GLU A 93 -20.06 15.75 -24.54
N SER A 94 -18.93 16.37 -24.84
CA SER A 94 -17.64 15.72 -24.78
C SER A 94 -17.59 15.09 -23.40
N ASN A 95 -17.55 13.76 -23.43
CA ASN A 95 -17.46 12.81 -22.34
C ASN A 95 -16.25 13.16 -21.44
N ARG A 96 -16.33 14.28 -20.70
CA ARG A 96 -15.44 14.58 -19.59
C ARG A 96 -15.82 13.58 -18.53
N THR A 97 -15.16 12.42 -18.55
CA THR A 97 -15.07 11.54 -17.39
C THR A 97 -14.63 12.41 -16.23
N ARG A 98 -15.60 12.89 -15.43
CA ARG A 98 -15.33 13.73 -14.28
C ARG A 98 -14.42 12.90 -13.39
N LYS A 99 -13.17 13.33 -13.23
CA LYS A 99 -12.22 12.66 -12.33
C LYS A 99 -12.94 12.43 -11.01
N PRO A 100 -12.84 11.22 -10.42
CA PRO A 100 -13.51 10.91 -9.16
C PRO A 100 -13.15 12.00 -8.14
N ARG A 101 -14.16 12.50 -7.41
CA ARG A 101 -13.95 13.52 -6.39
C ARG A 101 -13.00 12.95 -5.34
N GLN A 102 -12.01 13.73 -4.93
CA GLN A 102 -11.05 13.38 -3.89
C GLN A 102 -11.24 14.30 -2.70
N MET A 103 -11.29 13.74 -1.50
CA MET A 103 -11.37 14.49 -0.25
C MET A 103 -10.06 15.28 -0.01
N GLY A 104 -10.15 16.58 0.26
CA GLY A 104 -8.98 17.43 0.53
C GLY A 104 -8.70 17.64 2.03
N PHE A 105 -7.54 18.23 2.34
CA PHE A 105 -7.10 18.52 3.71
C PHE A 105 -8.17 19.22 4.56
N LYS A 106 -8.75 20.32 4.06
CA LYS A 106 -9.77 21.09 4.78
C LYS A 106 -11.03 20.28 5.08
N ALA A 107 -11.37 19.31 4.22
CA ALA A 107 -12.52 18.45 4.44
C ALA A 107 -12.24 17.42 5.54
N LEU A 108 -11.02 16.86 5.60
CA LEU A 108 -10.61 16.02 6.72
C LEU A 108 -10.57 16.79 8.04
N ASP A 109 -10.01 18.00 8.02
CA ASP A 109 -9.92 18.88 9.19
C ASP A 109 -11.33 19.21 9.72
N ALA A 110 -12.27 19.54 8.84
CA ALA A 110 -13.67 19.75 9.23
C ALA A 110 -14.35 18.49 9.80
N LEU A 111 -14.01 17.29 9.33
CA LEU A 111 -14.50 16.04 9.92
C LEU A 111 -13.87 15.77 11.29
N MET A 112 -12.63 16.21 11.52
CA MET A 112 -11.98 16.11 12.83
C MET A 112 -12.70 16.95 13.89
N ASP A 113 -13.27 18.09 13.50
CA ASP A 113 -14.04 18.99 14.36
C ASP A 113 -15.48 18.51 14.65
N ASN A 114 -15.97 17.48 13.95
CA ASN A 114 -17.30 16.93 14.21
C ASN A 114 -17.28 15.97 15.42
N ASP A 115 -18.11 16.21 16.43
CA ASP A 115 -18.20 15.33 17.61
C ASP A 115 -18.98 14.04 17.33
N ASN A 116 -19.78 13.99 16.26
CA ASN A 116 -20.57 12.84 15.88
C ASN A 116 -19.75 11.83 15.04
N ILE A 117 -19.24 10.79 15.71
CA ILE A 117 -18.38 9.76 15.10
C ILE A 117 -19.17 8.95 14.04
N GLU A 118 -20.44 8.69 14.28
CA GLU A 118 -21.31 7.94 13.36
C GLU A 118 -21.49 8.68 12.03
N GLU A 119 -21.70 10.01 12.09
CA GLU A 119 -21.79 10.85 10.88
C GLU A 119 -20.46 10.84 10.11
N ILE A 120 -19.33 10.92 10.81
CA ILE A 120 -18.00 10.81 10.19
C ILE A 120 -17.89 9.48 9.42
N ILE A 121 -18.30 8.35 10.01
CA ILE A 121 -18.19 7.04 9.36
C ILE A 121 -19.08 6.93 8.12
N LEU A 122 -20.29 7.49 8.18
CA LEU A 122 -21.18 7.55 7.02
C LEU A 122 -20.54 8.37 5.90
N ASP A 123 -19.90 9.48 6.25
CA ASP A 123 -19.22 10.35 5.31
C ASP A 123 -18.01 9.71 4.64
N LEU A 124 -17.24 8.92 5.40
CA LEU A 124 -16.09 8.18 4.87
C LEU A 124 -16.51 7.03 3.94
N ASN A 125 -17.68 6.44 4.19
CA ASN A 125 -18.24 5.40 3.35
C ASN A 125 -18.99 5.96 2.12
N ASP A 126 -19.38 7.23 2.13
CA ASP A 126 -19.98 7.89 0.97
C ASP A 126 -18.96 8.05 -0.17
N GLY A 127 -19.14 7.24 -1.21
CA GLY A 127 -18.31 7.29 -2.42
C GLY A 127 -18.29 8.67 -3.09
N LYS A 128 -19.31 9.52 -2.89
CA LYS A 128 -19.35 10.89 -3.44
C LYS A 128 -18.40 11.85 -2.72
N LYS A 129 -18.05 11.57 -1.46
CA LYS A 129 -17.15 12.39 -0.64
C LYS A 129 -15.68 12.09 -0.90
N GLY A 130 -15.36 10.97 -1.55
CA GLY A 130 -14.06 10.75 -2.16
C GLY A 130 -12.94 10.30 -1.20
N PHE A 131 -13.28 9.79 -0.02
CA PHE A 131 -12.30 9.31 0.95
C PHE A 131 -11.54 8.07 0.43
N LYS A 132 -12.25 7.12 -0.18
CA LYS A 132 -11.61 5.95 -0.81
C LYS A 132 -10.64 6.34 -1.93
N THR A 133 -10.99 7.36 -2.72
CA THR A 133 -10.10 7.92 -3.76
C THR A 133 -8.88 8.60 -3.14
N LEU A 134 -9.04 9.26 -1.98
CA LEU A 134 -7.93 9.85 -1.25
C LEU A 134 -6.91 8.80 -0.79
N LEU A 135 -7.37 7.69 -0.19
CA LEU A 135 -6.49 6.62 0.31
C LEU A 135 -5.70 5.92 -0.82
N GLY A 136 -6.21 5.93 -2.05
CA GLY A 136 -5.49 5.44 -3.23
C GLY A 136 -4.52 6.44 -3.87
N SER A 137 -4.45 7.67 -3.37
CA SER A 137 -3.60 8.74 -3.90
C SER A 137 -2.34 8.94 -3.05
N THR A 138 -1.35 9.67 -3.58
CA THR A 138 -0.16 10.07 -2.82
C THR A 138 -0.49 11.23 -1.88
N LEU A 139 -0.32 11.02 -0.58
CA LEU A 139 -0.62 11.97 0.46
C LEU A 139 0.62 12.75 0.90
N SER A 140 0.43 13.99 1.35
CA SER A 140 1.47 14.72 2.07
C SER A 140 1.62 14.17 3.50
N THR A 141 2.74 14.50 4.16
CA THR A 141 3.04 14.09 5.54
C THR A 141 1.92 14.46 6.53
N ASP A 142 1.46 15.71 6.52
CA ASP A 142 0.37 16.16 7.40
C ASP A 142 -0.96 15.46 7.07
N MET A 143 -1.23 15.15 5.80
CA MET A 143 -2.43 14.37 5.42
C MET A 143 -2.38 12.95 5.98
N ILE A 144 -1.20 12.31 5.99
CA ILE A 144 -1.03 10.97 6.58
C ILE A 144 -1.35 11.03 8.08
N VAL A 145 -0.80 12.02 8.80
CA VAL A 145 -1.06 12.21 10.23
C VAL A 145 -2.55 12.43 10.52
N LEU A 146 -3.21 13.28 9.73
CA LEU A 146 -4.65 13.52 9.87
C LEU A 146 -5.50 12.28 9.57
N VAL A 147 -5.18 11.53 8.52
CA VAL A 147 -5.91 10.31 8.18
C VAL A 147 -5.72 9.25 9.27
N VAL A 148 -4.50 9.07 9.78
CA VAL A 148 -4.25 8.17 10.93
C VAL A 148 -5.09 8.59 12.14
N LYS A 149 -5.11 9.88 12.47
CA LYS A 149 -5.92 10.40 13.58
C LYS A 149 -7.42 10.18 13.36
N LEU A 150 -7.91 10.40 12.14
CA LEU A 150 -9.31 10.17 11.77
C LEU A 150 -9.70 8.69 11.86
N LEU A 151 -8.83 7.79 11.38
CA LEU A 151 -9.03 6.34 11.48
C LEU A 151 -9.06 5.89 12.95
N ALA A 152 -8.20 6.45 13.80
CA ALA A 152 -8.21 6.19 15.24
C ALA A 152 -9.45 6.74 15.95
N LYS A 153 -10.04 7.84 15.46
CA LYS A 153 -11.30 8.39 15.97
C LYS A 153 -12.49 7.47 15.65
N ILE A 154 -12.58 6.95 14.43
CA ILE A 154 -13.71 6.07 14.04
C ILE A 154 -13.68 4.69 14.71
N CYS A 155 -12.52 4.28 15.24
CA CYS A 155 -12.37 3.05 16.01
C CYS A 155 -13.35 2.97 17.21
N ASP A 156 -13.65 4.11 17.83
CA ASP A 156 -14.55 4.20 19.00
C ASP A 156 -16.04 4.06 18.66
N SER A 157 -16.42 4.08 17.37
CA SER A 157 -17.84 4.02 17.00
C SER A 157 -18.47 2.66 17.27
N ALA A 158 -19.76 2.70 17.58
CA ALA A 158 -20.63 1.54 17.65
C ALA A 158 -20.90 0.87 16.28
N PHE A 159 -20.68 1.57 15.16
CA PHE A 159 -20.99 1.06 13.81
C PHE A 159 -19.94 0.06 13.31
N ASN A 160 -19.96 -1.17 13.86
CA ASN A 160 -18.97 -2.21 13.57
C ASN A 160 -18.83 -2.56 12.09
N THR A 161 -19.92 -2.69 11.33
CA THR A 161 -19.86 -3.03 9.90
C THR A 161 -19.25 -1.91 9.08
N SER A 162 -19.76 -0.69 9.26
CA SER A 162 -19.30 0.50 8.53
C SER A 162 -17.85 0.86 8.86
N LYS A 163 -17.44 0.78 10.14
CA LYS A 163 -16.05 1.03 10.54
C LYS A 163 -15.10 -0.04 10.01
N THR A 164 -15.50 -1.32 10.04
CA THR A 164 -14.69 -2.42 9.49
C THR A 164 -14.47 -2.25 8.00
N SER A 165 -15.48 -1.78 7.25
CA SER A 165 -15.33 -1.50 5.82
C SER A 165 -14.29 -0.41 5.53
N VAL A 166 -14.31 0.68 6.29
CA VAL A 166 -13.35 1.79 6.14
C VAL A 166 -11.94 1.34 6.50
N LEU A 167 -11.80 0.67 7.64
CA LEU A 167 -10.54 0.13 8.16
C LEU A 167 -9.94 -0.91 7.19
N GLN A 168 -10.73 -1.83 6.68
CA GLN A 168 -10.31 -2.80 5.68
C GLN A 168 -9.79 -2.11 4.41
N PHE A 169 -10.52 -1.13 3.90
CA PHE A 169 -10.10 -0.38 2.71
C PHE A 169 -8.79 0.39 2.94
N ALA A 170 -8.58 0.96 4.13
CA ALA A 170 -7.34 1.65 4.48
C ALA A 170 -6.12 0.72 4.43
N ILE A 171 -6.23 -0.52 4.94
CA ILE A 171 -5.17 -1.53 4.84
C ILE A 171 -4.91 -1.93 3.38
N GLU A 172 -5.96 -2.22 2.64
CA GLU A 172 -5.88 -2.77 1.27
C GLU A 172 -5.39 -1.73 0.24
N SER A 173 -5.58 -0.44 0.53
CA SER A 173 -5.15 0.66 -0.34
C SER A 173 -3.63 0.95 -0.25
N GLU A 174 -3.13 1.79 -1.17
CA GLU A 174 -1.74 2.28 -1.14
C GLU A 174 -1.41 3.11 0.12
N PHE A 175 -2.42 3.51 0.89
CA PHE A 175 -2.24 4.21 2.16
C PHE A 175 -1.39 3.42 3.16
N SER A 176 -1.59 2.10 3.25
CA SER A 176 -0.83 1.25 4.18
C SER A 176 0.69 1.32 3.94
N LYS A 177 1.10 1.29 2.66
CA LYS A 177 2.51 1.46 2.27
C LYS A 177 3.02 2.85 2.57
N GLN A 178 2.19 3.88 2.36
CA GLN A 178 2.55 5.27 2.66
C GLN A 178 2.77 5.50 4.16
N VAL A 179 1.95 4.91 5.04
CA VAL A 179 2.14 4.97 6.49
C VAL A 179 3.47 4.31 6.89
N THR A 180 3.75 3.11 6.38
CA THR A 180 5.02 2.42 6.67
C THR A 180 6.23 3.20 6.18
N HIS A 181 6.17 3.75 4.95
CA HIS A 181 7.24 4.59 4.41
C HIS A 181 7.42 5.86 5.25
N PHE A 182 6.31 6.52 5.62
CA PHE A 182 6.33 7.72 6.46
C PHE A 182 7.04 7.44 7.78
N VAL A 183 6.63 6.39 8.52
CA VAL A 183 7.26 5.97 9.79
C VAL A 183 8.76 5.75 9.63
N ASN A 184 9.18 5.00 8.62
CA ASN A 184 10.60 4.70 8.37
C ASN A 184 11.40 5.96 7.95
N SER A 185 10.74 6.95 7.34
CA SER A 185 11.39 8.19 6.89
C SER A 185 11.55 9.25 7.98
N LEU A 186 10.83 9.15 9.11
CA LEU A 186 10.81 10.15 10.17
C LEU A 186 12.21 10.43 10.76
N ALA A 187 13.03 9.40 10.91
CA ALA A 187 14.38 9.53 11.45
C ALA A 187 15.31 10.40 10.58
N VAL A 188 15.12 10.38 9.26
CA VAL A 188 16.00 11.04 8.28
C VAL A 188 15.47 12.42 7.87
N GLN A 189 14.33 12.86 8.41
CA GLN A 189 13.71 14.13 8.00
C GLN A 189 14.64 15.33 8.20
N ASN A 190 14.80 16.14 7.16
CA ASN A 190 15.54 17.40 7.24
C ASN A 190 14.66 18.54 7.79
N SER A 191 15.26 19.68 8.13
CA SER A 191 14.54 20.82 8.73
C SER A 191 13.36 21.33 7.90
N ARG A 192 13.40 21.22 6.56
CA ARG A 192 12.31 21.63 5.68
C ARG A 192 11.13 20.65 5.75
N GLU A 193 11.42 19.35 5.79
CA GLU A 193 10.41 18.30 5.93
C GLU A 193 9.72 18.35 7.30
N LYS A 194 10.47 18.69 8.36
CA LYS A 194 9.88 18.94 9.68
C LYS A 194 8.88 20.10 9.65
N MET A 195 9.19 21.18 8.92
CA MET A 195 8.25 22.30 8.74
C MET A 195 6.99 21.94 7.95
N SER A 196 7.03 20.91 7.09
CA SER A 196 5.86 20.38 6.37
C SER A 196 5.13 19.27 7.11
N ASN A 197 5.66 18.79 8.23
CA ASN A 197 5.09 17.72 9.05
C ASN A 197 4.68 18.27 10.42
N LYS A 198 3.95 19.39 10.42
CA LYS A 198 3.66 20.16 11.63
C LYS A 198 2.78 19.37 12.59
N TYR A 199 1.86 18.55 12.07
CA TYR A 199 0.92 17.83 12.91
C TYR A 199 1.61 16.74 13.71
N PHE A 200 2.56 16.01 13.11
CA PHE A 200 3.36 15.02 13.83
C PHE A 200 4.28 15.65 14.87
N TRP A 201 5.04 16.70 14.49
CA TRP A 201 6.01 17.31 15.40
C TRP A 201 5.38 18.17 16.51
N LYS A 202 4.09 18.50 16.40
CA LYS A 202 3.33 19.16 17.47
C LYS A 202 3.07 18.20 18.64
N ASP A 203 2.73 16.96 18.34
CA ASP A 203 2.44 15.92 19.33
C ASP A 203 2.81 14.55 18.74
N THR A 204 4.02 14.09 19.03
CA THR A 204 4.53 12.81 18.52
C THR A 204 3.79 11.64 19.14
N ASP A 205 3.42 11.78 20.41
CA ASP A 205 2.81 10.71 21.20
C ASP A 205 1.37 10.46 20.75
N ASP A 206 0.61 11.50 20.39
CA ASP A 206 -0.72 11.37 19.77
C ASP A 206 -0.66 10.51 18.51
N PHE A 207 0.31 10.73 17.62
CA PHE A 207 0.44 9.93 16.40
C PHE A 207 0.68 8.45 16.69
N TRP A 208 1.60 8.12 17.61
CA TRP A 208 1.89 6.74 17.96
C TRP A 208 0.72 6.07 18.67
N ASN A 209 0.05 6.77 19.60
CA ASN A 209 -1.15 6.26 20.26
C ASN A 209 -2.28 5.99 19.25
N ASN A 210 -2.46 6.84 18.24
CA ASN A 210 -3.42 6.61 17.16
C ASN A 210 -3.07 5.35 16.33
N LEU A 211 -1.79 5.15 15.98
CA LEU A 211 -1.35 3.92 15.29
C LEU A 211 -1.55 2.66 16.14
N ILE A 212 -1.24 2.73 17.44
CA ILE A 212 -1.45 1.64 18.40
C ILE A 212 -2.93 1.27 18.44
N LYS A 213 -3.80 2.25 18.63
CA LYS A 213 -5.25 2.05 18.70
C LYS A 213 -5.80 1.39 17.43
N ILE A 214 -5.39 1.87 16.26
CA ILE A 214 -5.77 1.25 14.99
C ILE A 214 -5.29 -0.20 14.91
N SER A 215 -4.07 -0.48 15.37
CA SER A 215 -3.47 -1.82 15.36
C SER A 215 -4.23 -2.79 16.26
N GLU A 216 -4.66 -2.34 17.45
CA GLU A 216 -5.52 -3.12 18.36
C GLU A 216 -6.87 -3.45 17.69
N HIS A 217 -7.53 -2.46 17.09
CA HIS A 217 -8.81 -2.70 16.40
C HIS A 217 -8.67 -3.61 15.18
N TYR A 218 -7.56 -3.52 14.45
CA TYR A 218 -7.25 -4.44 13.36
C TYR A 218 -7.08 -5.88 13.84
N HIS A 219 -6.47 -6.06 15.00
CA HIS A 219 -6.31 -7.36 15.62
C HIS A 219 -7.65 -7.99 16.02
N ASP A 220 -8.56 -7.18 16.55
CA ASP A 220 -9.87 -7.65 17.04
C ASP A 220 -10.87 -7.92 15.91
N LEU A 221 -10.92 -7.05 14.90
CA LEU A 221 -11.95 -7.09 13.86
C LEU A 221 -11.51 -7.83 12.60
N LEU A 222 -10.23 -7.81 12.27
CA LEU A 222 -9.69 -8.24 10.98
C LEU A 222 -8.46 -9.16 11.09
N PRO A 223 -8.41 -10.15 12.00
CA PRO A 223 -7.19 -10.88 12.32
C PRO A 223 -6.57 -11.60 11.11
N ARG A 224 -7.36 -12.00 10.11
CA ARG A 224 -6.82 -12.71 8.94
C ARG A 224 -6.18 -11.78 7.90
N THR A 225 -6.74 -10.59 7.72
CA THR A 225 -6.28 -9.63 6.69
C THR A 225 -5.23 -8.68 7.23
N SER A 226 -5.32 -8.32 8.51
CA SER A 226 -4.48 -7.28 9.10
C SER A 226 -3.21 -7.79 9.77
N CYS A 227 -3.12 -9.07 10.18
CA CYS A 227 -2.00 -9.58 10.99
C CYS A 227 -0.63 -9.31 10.34
N ASP A 228 -0.46 -9.66 9.07
CA ASP A 228 0.82 -9.45 8.36
C ASP A 228 1.19 -7.97 8.27
N PHE A 229 0.24 -7.11 7.93
CA PHE A 229 0.45 -5.66 7.89
C PHE A 229 0.78 -5.09 9.27
N THR A 230 0.02 -5.49 10.29
CA THR A 230 0.15 -4.99 11.67
C THR A 230 1.50 -5.38 12.27
N VAL A 231 1.95 -6.62 12.08
CA VAL A 231 3.29 -7.06 12.53
C VAL A 231 4.39 -6.27 11.83
N LYS A 232 4.30 -6.07 10.51
CA LYS A 232 5.29 -5.29 9.76
C LYS A 232 5.31 -3.83 10.21
N LEU A 233 4.15 -3.21 10.38
CA LEU A 233 4.02 -1.84 10.84
C LEU A 233 4.59 -1.66 12.25
N LEU A 234 4.18 -2.50 13.21
CA LEU A 234 4.64 -2.41 14.61
C LEU A 234 6.15 -2.66 14.73
N LYS A 235 6.73 -3.56 13.92
CA LYS A 235 8.20 -3.69 13.80
C LYS A 235 8.83 -2.42 13.29
N SER A 236 8.30 -1.85 12.21
CA SER A 236 8.77 -0.56 11.67
C SER A 236 8.73 0.54 12.73
N VAL A 237 7.65 0.65 13.50
CA VAL A 237 7.51 1.61 14.62
C VAL A 237 8.62 1.35 15.66
N LYS A 238 8.74 0.12 16.15
CA LYS A 238 9.75 -0.28 17.16
C LYS A 238 11.17 0.07 16.73
N PHE A 239 11.53 -0.19 15.46
CA PHE A 239 12.85 0.12 14.94
C PHE A 239 13.06 1.60 14.60
N SER A 240 11.99 2.35 14.33
CA SER A 240 12.07 3.77 13.96
C SER A 240 12.15 4.70 15.17
N ILE A 241 11.56 4.33 16.31
CA ILE A 241 11.54 5.16 17.53
C ILE A 241 12.97 5.54 18.00
N PRO A 242 13.93 4.61 18.21
CA PRO A 242 15.25 4.99 18.73
C PRO A 242 16.03 5.94 17.80
N PRO A 243 16.08 5.72 16.47
CA PRO A 243 16.67 6.69 15.54
C PRO A 243 15.99 8.05 15.55
N ILE A 244 14.66 8.11 15.70
CA ILE A 244 13.93 9.39 15.79
C ILE A 244 14.34 10.14 17.06
N GLU A 245 14.36 9.46 18.21
CA GLU A 245 14.77 10.06 19.48
C GLU A 245 16.20 10.61 19.40
N GLN A 246 17.12 9.84 18.80
CA GLN A 246 18.51 10.22 18.65
C GLN A 246 18.72 11.39 17.67
N CYS A 247 18.17 11.30 16.45
CA CYS A 247 18.41 12.30 15.40
C CYS A 247 17.70 13.63 15.68
N HIS A 248 16.55 13.60 16.35
CA HIS A 248 15.73 14.78 16.58
C HIS A 248 15.74 15.29 18.01
N SER A 249 16.42 14.59 18.93
CA SER A 249 16.45 14.93 20.37
C SER A 249 15.05 15.08 20.97
N VAL A 250 14.13 14.20 20.55
CA VAL A 250 12.76 14.08 21.09
C VAL A 250 12.71 12.84 21.96
N HIS A 251 11.87 12.85 22.99
CA HIS A 251 11.59 11.66 23.79
C HIS A 251 10.17 11.17 23.47
N ILE A 252 10.05 9.89 23.13
CA ILE A 252 8.76 9.22 22.93
C ILE A 252 8.49 8.41 24.19
N SER A 253 7.28 8.53 24.75
CA SER A 253 6.92 7.90 26.02
C SER A 253 7.23 6.40 26.06
N ASP A 254 7.80 5.92 27.16
CA ASP A 254 8.07 4.50 27.36
C ASP A 254 6.77 3.68 27.43
N GLU A 255 5.64 4.28 27.78
CA GLU A 255 4.32 3.63 27.70
C GLU A 255 3.99 3.22 26.26
N ILE A 256 4.32 4.06 25.27
CA ILE A 256 4.12 3.78 23.85
C ILE A 256 5.00 2.60 23.43
N LYS A 257 6.28 2.63 23.82
CA LYS A 257 7.25 1.55 23.52
C LYS A 257 6.77 0.21 24.09
N ASN A 258 6.32 0.21 25.35
CA ASN A 258 5.79 -0.97 26.02
C ASN A 258 4.49 -1.49 25.36
N LYS A 259 3.58 -0.59 24.98
CA LYS A 259 2.34 -0.97 24.26
C LYS A 259 2.66 -1.59 22.90
N VAL A 260 3.56 -1.00 22.12
CA VAL A 260 4.01 -1.56 20.82
C VAL A 260 4.55 -2.96 21.01
N ASP A 261 5.40 -3.19 22.02
CA ASP A 261 5.96 -4.51 22.30
C ASP A 261 4.88 -5.53 22.70
N SER A 262 3.95 -5.14 23.58
CA SER A 262 2.86 -6.02 24.02
C SER A 262 1.94 -6.45 22.87
N ILE A 263 1.54 -5.52 22.00
CA ILE A 263 0.68 -5.82 20.85
C ILE A 263 1.45 -6.65 19.83
N LEU A 264 2.72 -6.32 19.58
CA LEU A 264 3.54 -7.06 18.64
C LEU A 264 3.65 -8.53 19.05
N GLU A 265 3.88 -8.83 20.33
CA GLU A 265 3.93 -10.20 20.83
C GLU A 265 2.62 -10.97 20.59
N VAL A 266 1.48 -10.34 20.91
CA VAL A 266 0.15 -10.95 20.74
C VAL A 266 -0.17 -11.20 19.26
N VAL A 267 0.09 -10.23 18.39
CA VAL A 267 -0.20 -10.35 16.95
C VAL A 267 0.74 -11.36 16.30
N GLU A 268 2.04 -11.39 16.65
CA GLU A 268 2.99 -12.38 16.12
C GLU A 268 2.61 -13.80 16.50
N LYS A 269 2.17 -14.03 17.74
CA LYS A 269 1.70 -15.35 18.18
C LYS A 269 0.50 -15.80 17.34
N LYS A 270 -0.50 -14.94 17.16
CA LYS A 270 -1.66 -15.25 16.31
C LYS A 270 -1.29 -15.45 14.85
N GLN A 271 -0.34 -14.68 14.31
CA GLN A 271 0.14 -14.86 12.94
C GLN A 271 0.74 -16.27 12.76
N LYS A 272 1.61 -16.70 13.68
CA LYS A 272 2.19 -18.06 13.66
C LYS A 272 1.13 -19.15 13.76
N GLU A 273 0.13 -18.97 14.62
CA GLU A 273 -1.00 -19.91 14.73
C GLU A 273 -1.81 -20.00 13.44
N LEU A 274 -2.09 -18.86 12.80
CA LEU A 274 -2.79 -18.80 11.51
C LEU A 274 -1.98 -19.45 10.39
N ASP A 275 -0.68 -19.18 10.31
CA ASP A 275 0.21 -19.76 9.31
C ASP A 275 0.29 -21.29 9.49
N THR A 276 0.44 -21.76 10.72
CA THR A 276 0.43 -23.20 11.04
C THR A 276 -0.88 -23.86 10.61
N GLN A 277 -2.03 -23.24 10.90
CA GLN A 277 -3.33 -23.76 10.46
C GLN A 277 -3.49 -23.77 8.94
N ILE A 278 -2.95 -22.76 8.26
CA ILE A 278 -2.95 -22.69 6.79
C ILE A 278 -2.11 -23.83 6.22
N ASP A 279 -0.93 -24.09 6.79
CA ASP A 279 -0.03 -25.14 6.30
C ASP A 279 -0.59 -26.54 6.55
N ILE A 280 -1.18 -26.79 7.73
CA ILE A 280 -1.91 -28.04 8.01
C ILE A 280 -3.07 -28.23 7.00
N LYS A 281 -3.83 -27.17 6.70
CA LYS A 281 -4.91 -27.23 5.70
C LYS A 281 -4.37 -27.51 4.29
N LYS A 282 -3.24 -26.92 3.91
CA LYS A 282 -2.60 -27.19 2.61
C LYS A 282 -2.12 -28.63 2.52
N GLU A 283 -1.44 -29.14 3.54
CA GLU A 283 -0.97 -30.54 3.59
C GLU A 283 -2.14 -31.51 3.53
N LYS A 284 -3.20 -31.27 4.31
CA LYS A 284 -4.43 -32.07 4.25
C LYS A 284 -5.05 -32.05 2.86
N ASN A 285 -5.16 -30.87 2.24
CA ASN A 285 -5.73 -30.74 0.89
C ASN A 285 -4.86 -31.43 -0.17
N PHE A 286 -3.54 -31.35 -0.05
CA PHE A 286 -2.60 -32.04 -0.92
C PHE A 286 -2.77 -33.56 -0.81
N ASN A 287 -2.81 -34.08 0.42
CA ASN A 287 -3.04 -35.50 0.67
C ASN A 287 -4.40 -35.99 0.13
N LEU A 288 -5.46 -35.19 0.27
CA LEU A 288 -6.78 -35.51 -0.31
C LEU A 288 -6.75 -35.51 -1.84
N THR A 289 -5.97 -34.62 -2.45
CA THR A 289 -5.86 -34.55 -3.92
C THR A 289 -5.20 -35.82 -4.49
N LEU A 290 -4.23 -36.38 -3.76
CA LEU A 290 -3.52 -37.61 -4.13
C LEU A 290 -4.29 -38.90 -3.86
N GLN A 291 -5.43 -38.83 -3.17
CA GLN A 291 -6.21 -40.02 -2.83
C GLN A 291 -6.92 -40.57 -4.08
N GLU A 292 -6.77 -41.86 -4.33
CA GLU A 292 -7.49 -42.54 -5.39
C GLU A 292 -9.00 -42.57 -5.08
N PRO A 293 -9.86 -42.26 -6.06
CA PRO A 293 -11.30 -42.33 -5.87
C PRO A 293 -11.74 -43.79 -5.66
N PRO A 294 -12.73 -44.04 -4.79
CA PRO A 294 -13.20 -45.41 -4.51
C PRO A 294 -13.99 -46.05 -5.65
N ASP A 295 -14.47 -45.24 -6.60
CA ASP A 295 -15.36 -45.61 -7.70
C ASP A 295 -15.13 -44.70 -8.93
N ASP A 296 -15.50 -45.13 -10.13
CA ASP A 296 -15.44 -44.27 -11.34
C ASP A 296 -16.60 -43.26 -11.30
N PHE A 297 -16.29 -41.97 -11.44
CA PHE A 297 -17.28 -40.91 -11.44
C PHE A 297 -18.33 -41.07 -12.55
N ARG A 298 -18.02 -41.77 -13.64
CA ARG A 298 -18.95 -42.06 -14.74
C ARG A 298 -20.09 -42.99 -14.34
N GLU A 299 -19.88 -43.81 -13.31
CA GLU A 299 -20.87 -44.76 -12.81
C GLU A 299 -21.76 -44.15 -11.71
N ILE A 300 -21.37 -42.98 -11.17
CA ILE A 300 -22.14 -42.27 -10.15
C ILE A 300 -23.37 -41.64 -10.79
N SER A 301 -24.57 -42.01 -10.30
CA SER A 301 -25.83 -41.43 -10.76
C SER A 301 -25.88 -39.91 -10.55
N VAL A 302 -26.29 -39.20 -11.60
CA VAL A 302 -26.55 -37.75 -11.57
C VAL A 302 -27.64 -37.41 -10.55
N TYR A 303 -28.67 -38.27 -10.44
CA TYR A 303 -29.73 -38.10 -9.47
C TYR A 303 -29.31 -38.68 -8.11
N PRO A 304 -29.51 -37.94 -7.00
CA PRO A 304 -29.28 -38.46 -5.66
C PRO A 304 -30.26 -39.58 -5.33
N SER A 305 -29.77 -40.61 -4.66
CA SER A 305 -30.63 -41.67 -4.12
C SER A 305 -31.30 -41.22 -2.82
N THR A 306 -32.42 -41.86 -2.46
CA THR A 306 -33.10 -41.62 -1.18
C THR A 306 -32.16 -41.85 0.00
N VAL A 307 -31.35 -42.92 -0.05
CA VAL A 307 -30.38 -43.27 1.00
C VAL A 307 -29.30 -42.20 1.16
N GLU A 308 -28.77 -41.64 0.06
CA GLU A 308 -27.80 -40.56 0.11
C GLU A 308 -28.36 -39.29 0.76
N ILE A 309 -29.65 -39.02 0.58
CA ILE A 309 -30.31 -37.85 1.16
C ILE A 309 -30.66 -38.07 2.63
N THR A 310 -31.07 -39.29 3.00
CA THR A 310 -31.49 -39.58 4.39
C THR A 310 -30.32 -39.90 5.31
N THR A 311 -29.15 -40.27 4.78
CA THR A 311 -27.98 -40.64 5.59
C THR A 311 -27.01 -39.46 5.75
N GLN A 312 -26.56 -39.17 6.97
CA GLN A 312 -25.52 -38.16 7.25
C GLN A 312 -24.10 -38.59 6.82
N LYS A 313 -23.96 -39.56 5.92
CA LYS A 313 -22.64 -40.00 5.43
C LYS A 313 -22.07 -38.94 4.50
N SER A 314 -20.85 -38.49 4.76
CA SER A 314 -20.14 -37.58 3.86
C SER A 314 -19.66 -38.34 2.63
N PRO A 315 -19.89 -37.82 1.40
CA PRO A 315 -19.36 -38.43 0.19
C PRO A 315 -17.83 -38.28 0.13
N PHE A 316 -17.19 -39.09 -0.71
CA PHE A 316 -15.79 -38.91 -1.06
C PHE A 316 -15.64 -37.63 -1.91
N LEU A 317 -14.86 -36.67 -1.42
CA LEU A 317 -14.61 -35.39 -2.09
C LEU A 317 -13.13 -35.06 -2.04
N ARG A 318 -12.63 -34.53 -3.14
CA ARG A 318 -11.30 -33.92 -3.23
C ARG A 318 -11.44 -32.41 -3.40
N PRO A 319 -10.55 -31.61 -2.80
CA PRO A 319 -10.62 -30.16 -2.94
C PRO A 319 -10.39 -29.73 -4.39
N ASN A 320 -11.02 -28.61 -4.78
CA ASN A 320 -10.80 -28.00 -6.09
C ASN A 320 -9.34 -27.52 -6.22
N ILE A 321 -8.67 -27.89 -7.30
CA ILE A 321 -7.32 -27.40 -7.61
C ILE A 321 -7.46 -26.04 -8.30
N VAL A 322 -7.32 -24.98 -7.51
CA VAL A 322 -7.40 -23.58 -7.98
C VAL A 322 -6.05 -22.98 -8.38
N LYS A 323 -4.95 -23.65 -8.03
CA LYS A 323 -3.58 -23.21 -8.34
C LYS A 323 -2.81 -24.36 -8.98
N GLY A 324 -2.26 -24.11 -10.18
CA GLY A 324 -1.55 -25.10 -10.96
C GLY A 324 -2.46 -25.97 -11.84
N PRO A 325 -1.88 -26.80 -12.72
CA PRO A 325 -2.64 -27.70 -13.58
C PRO A 325 -3.17 -28.90 -12.81
N TYR A 326 -4.27 -29.47 -13.30
CA TYR A 326 -4.69 -30.82 -12.91
C TYR A 326 -3.70 -31.85 -13.47
N PRO A 327 -3.47 -32.99 -12.79
CA PRO A 327 -2.57 -34.03 -13.28
C PRO A 327 -2.96 -34.56 -14.66
N ASP A 328 -4.27 -34.74 -14.89
CA ASP A 328 -4.84 -35.25 -16.12
C ASP A 328 -6.35 -34.90 -16.22
N ILE A 329 -6.94 -35.15 -17.39
CA ILE A 329 -8.34 -34.84 -17.68
C ILE A 329 -9.30 -35.68 -16.82
N ASN A 330 -8.97 -36.95 -16.56
CA ASN A 330 -9.82 -37.84 -15.77
C ASN A 330 -9.90 -37.35 -14.31
N THR A 331 -8.77 -36.93 -13.74
CA THR A 331 -8.71 -36.31 -12.41
C THR A 331 -9.52 -35.01 -12.35
N TYR A 332 -9.41 -34.15 -13.38
CA TYR A 332 -10.24 -32.94 -13.46
C TYR A 332 -11.74 -33.26 -13.44
N LEU A 333 -12.18 -34.18 -14.30
CA LEU A 333 -13.59 -34.54 -14.42
C LEU A 333 -14.14 -35.18 -13.15
N ASP A 334 -13.40 -36.09 -12.51
CA ASP A 334 -13.83 -36.71 -11.24
C ASP A 334 -14.00 -35.66 -10.13
N ILE A 335 -13.01 -34.79 -9.94
CA ILE A 335 -13.05 -33.76 -8.88
C ILE A 335 -14.21 -32.80 -9.13
N GLN A 336 -14.34 -32.27 -10.35
CA GLN A 336 -15.39 -31.32 -10.67
C GLN A 336 -16.79 -31.95 -10.59
N TYR A 337 -16.95 -33.19 -11.08
CA TYR A 337 -18.22 -33.89 -11.02
C TYR A 337 -18.68 -34.10 -9.58
N ARG A 338 -17.81 -34.62 -8.70
CA ARG A 338 -18.16 -34.90 -7.30
C ARG A 338 -18.44 -33.63 -6.51
N LEU A 339 -17.65 -32.57 -6.70
CA LEU A 339 -17.87 -31.26 -6.05
C LEU A 339 -19.18 -30.64 -6.52
N TYR A 340 -19.41 -30.60 -7.83
CA TYR A 340 -20.62 -30.03 -8.40
C TYR A 340 -21.85 -30.80 -7.93
N ARG A 341 -21.83 -32.14 -7.98
CA ARG A 341 -22.92 -32.98 -7.48
C ARG A 341 -23.21 -32.69 -6.01
N GLU A 342 -22.18 -32.58 -5.18
CA GLU A 342 -22.34 -32.26 -3.76
C GLU A 342 -23.00 -30.91 -3.51
N ASP A 343 -22.71 -29.88 -4.32
CA ASP A 343 -23.37 -28.57 -4.20
C ASP A 343 -24.90 -28.65 -4.37
N PHE A 344 -25.42 -29.64 -5.12
CA PHE A 344 -26.87 -29.89 -5.23
C PHE A 344 -27.41 -30.85 -4.17
N VAL A 345 -26.63 -31.85 -3.76
CA VAL A 345 -27.11 -32.88 -2.82
C VAL A 345 -27.00 -32.44 -1.36
N MET A 346 -25.98 -31.66 -1.00
CA MET A 346 -25.78 -31.16 0.36
C MET A 346 -26.98 -30.32 0.86
N PRO A 347 -27.55 -29.38 0.09
CA PRO A 347 -28.76 -28.66 0.49
C PRO A 347 -29.94 -29.60 0.78
N LEU A 348 -30.12 -30.65 -0.01
CA LEU A 348 -31.19 -31.63 0.19
C LEU A 348 -31.01 -32.42 1.49
N ARG A 349 -29.78 -32.88 1.78
CA ARG A 349 -29.45 -33.52 3.06
C ARG A 349 -29.73 -32.61 4.25
N LYS A 350 -29.30 -31.35 4.18
CA LYS A 350 -29.52 -30.37 5.26
C LYS A 350 -30.99 -29.99 5.43
N GLY A 351 -31.78 -29.99 4.35
CA GLY A 351 -33.19 -29.62 4.39
C GLY A 351 -34.12 -30.73 4.88
N ILE A 352 -33.76 -32.01 4.67
CA ILE A 352 -34.59 -33.16 5.04
C ILE A 352 -34.17 -33.79 6.38
N CYS A 353 -32.87 -33.76 6.70
CA CYS A 353 -32.31 -34.30 7.95
C CYS A 353 -31.89 -33.22 8.95
N GLY A 354 -32.34 -31.97 8.75
CA GLY A 354 -32.01 -30.79 9.55
C GLY A 354 -32.92 -30.57 10.74
#